data_AF-A0A8W8IZF9-F1
#
_entry.id   AF-A0A8W8IZF9-F1
#
_cell.length_a   1.000
_cell.length_b   1.000
_cell.length_c   1.000
_cell.angle_alpha   90.00
_cell.angle_beta   90.00
_cell.angle_gamma   90.00
#
_symmetry.space_group_name_H-M   'P 1'
#
loop_
_entity.id
_entity.type
_entity.pdbx_description
1 polymer ?
#
loop_
_entity_poly.entity_id
_entity_poly.type
_entity_poly.pdbx_seq_one_letter_code
_entity_poly.pdbx_strand_id
1 'polypeptide(L)'
;MEEITLNVFQRGSNKKVTTVDNLDVFGLDLKEFAHEIQIAIQCSCTVSQSSSNKMQVVIQGNQIAFVADLLTGKYRIPKKYIKGLEKAPKGKRK
;
A
#
# COMPACT_ATOMS: atom_id res chain seq x y z
N MET A 1 -4.92 18.06 -5.23
CA MET A 1 -5.27 17.23 -4.05
C MET A 1 -4.31 16.07 -4.06
N GLU A 2 -3.53 15.93 -3.00
CA GLU A 2 -2.59 14.82 -2.86
C GLU A 2 -3.35 13.58 -2.39
N GLU A 3 -3.12 12.45 -3.06
CA GLU A 3 -3.83 11.19 -2.85
C GLU A 3 -2.83 10.03 -2.86
N ILE A 4 -3.04 9.05 -1.96
CA ILE A 4 -2.29 7.80 -1.94
C ILE A 4 -2.68 7.00 -3.17
N THR A 5 -1.69 6.54 -3.92
CA THR A 5 -1.94 5.68 -5.08
C THR A 5 -1.50 4.26 -4.76
N LEU A 6 -2.44 3.33 -4.82
CA LEU A 6 -2.22 1.90 -4.66
C LEU A 6 -2.17 1.23 -6.03
N ASN A 7 -1.11 0.49 -6.31
CA ASN A 7 -1.00 -0.30 -7.54
C ASN A 7 -0.66 -1.75 -7.23
N VAL A 8 -1.13 -2.66 -8.09
CA VAL A 8 -0.69 -4.06 -8.09
C VAL A 8 0.08 -4.29 -9.38
N PHE A 9 1.34 -4.66 -9.23
CA PHE A 9 2.23 -5.06 -10.31
C PHE A 9 2.42 -6.58 -10.27
N GLN A 10 2.60 -7.20 -11.43
CA GLN A 10 2.94 -8.61 -11.54
C GLN A 10 4.38 -8.74 -12.02
N ARG A 11 5.27 -9.28 -11.19
CA ARG A 11 6.71 -9.39 -11.48
C ARG A 11 7.08 -10.86 -11.74
N GLY A 12 6.82 -11.35 -12.96
CA GLY A 12 7.20 -12.69 -13.44
C GLY A 12 6.56 -13.88 -12.69
N SER A 13 6.08 -14.90 -13.41
CA SER A 13 5.45 -16.12 -12.84
C SER A 13 4.37 -15.85 -11.77
N ASN A 14 3.27 -15.17 -12.13
CA ASN A 14 2.10 -14.90 -11.27
C ASN A 14 2.37 -14.22 -9.91
N LYS A 15 3.60 -13.77 -9.63
CA LYS A 15 3.94 -13.05 -8.40
C LYS A 15 3.35 -11.65 -8.46
N LYS A 16 2.36 -11.38 -7.62
CA LYS A 16 1.77 -10.05 -7.43
C LYS A 16 2.57 -9.30 -6.38
N VAL A 17 2.72 -8.00 -6.61
CA VAL A 17 3.41 -7.05 -5.75
C VAL A 17 2.50 -5.85 -5.64
N THR A 18 2.25 -5.39 -4.43
CA THR A 18 1.46 -4.17 -4.18
C THR A 18 2.41 -3.02 -3.95
N THR A 19 2.25 -1.91 -4.66
CA THR A 19 2.99 -0.68 -4.39
C THR A 19 2.06 0.39 -3.85
N VAL A 20 2.56 1.18 -2.92
CA VAL A 20 1.85 2.27 -2.28
C VAL A 20 2.67 3.53 -2.45
N ASP A 21 2.22 4.42 -3.32
CA ASP A 21 2.86 5.71 -3.55
C ASP A 21 2.21 6.79 -2.68
N ASN A 22 2.98 7.84 -2.39
CA ASN A 22 2.43 9.09 -1.84
C ASN A 22 1.86 8.93 -0.42
N LEU A 23 2.46 8.03 0.40
CA LEU A 23 2.22 7.90 1.85
C LEU A 23 2.79 9.08 2.65
N ASP A 24 3.89 9.65 2.15
CA ASP A 24 4.63 10.76 2.78
C ASP A 24 3.75 12.00 3.04
N VAL A 25 2.77 12.27 2.17
CA VAL A 25 1.87 13.44 2.29
C VAL A 25 0.97 13.40 3.52
N PHE A 26 0.86 12.25 4.18
CA PHE A 26 0.12 12.09 5.43
C PHE A 26 1.03 12.20 6.66
N GLY A 27 2.31 12.56 6.48
CA GLY A 27 3.31 12.60 7.56
C GLY A 27 3.68 11.21 8.08
N LEU A 28 3.59 10.20 7.21
CA LEU A 28 3.86 8.81 7.58
C LEU A 28 5.28 8.40 7.23
N ASP A 29 5.99 7.87 8.22
CA ASP A 29 7.27 7.22 8.03
C ASP A 29 7.11 5.92 7.25
N LEU A 30 7.53 5.93 5.98
CA LEU A 30 7.44 4.77 5.09
C LEU A 30 8.19 3.55 5.64
N LYS A 31 9.26 3.77 6.41
CA LYS A 31 10.04 2.71 7.06
C LYS A 31 9.26 2.03 8.18
N GLU A 32 8.65 2.80 9.08
CA GLU A 32 7.80 2.25 10.14
C GLU A 32 6.59 1.55 9.54
N PHE A 33 5.92 2.20 8.58
CA PHE A 33 4.79 1.62 7.88
C PHE A 33 5.15 0.29 7.20
N ALA A 34 6.28 0.24 6.49
CA ALA A 34 6.76 -1.00 5.89
C ALA A 34 6.98 -2.07 6.96
N HIS A 35 7.69 -1.74 8.05
CA HIS A 35 8.00 -2.67 9.13
C HIS A 35 6.73 -3.23 9.81
N GLU A 36 5.74 -2.38 10.07
CA GLU A 36 4.46 -2.81 10.63
C GLU A 36 3.72 -3.78 9.72
N ILE A 37 3.67 -3.49 8.41
CA ILE A 37 3.07 -4.42 7.44
C ILE A 37 3.84 -5.73 7.39
N GLN A 38 5.17 -5.71 7.50
CA GLN A 38 5.97 -6.93 7.55
C GLN A 38 5.59 -7.79 8.75
N ILE A 39 5.41 -7.19 9.93
CA ILE A 39 5.04 -7.91 11.14
C ILE A 39 3.60 -8.41 11.04
N ALA A 40 2.67 -7.57 10.59
CA ALA A 40 1.24 -7.88 10.61
C ALA A 40 0.85 -8.92 9.55
N ILE A 41 1.41 -8.85 8.34
CA ILE A 41 1.10 -9.77 7.23
C ILE A 41 2.19 -10.85 7.05
N GLN A 42 3.29 -10.81 7.80
CA GLN A 42 4.44 -11.71 7.61
C GLN A 42 4.94 -11.71 6.15
N CYS A 43 4.93 -10.53 5.51
CA CYS A 43 5.32 -10.34 4.11
C CYS A 43 6.61 -9.52 4.01
N SER A 44 7.31 -9.59 2.87
CA SER A 44 8.41 -8.64 2.59
C SER A 44 7.85 -7.31 2.11
N CYS A 45 8.20 -6.24 2.84
CA CYS A 45 7.95 -4.86 2.45
C CYS A 45 9.29 -4.16 2.26
N THR A 46 9.37 -3.26 1.29
CA THR A 46 10.58 -2.52 0.98
C THR A 46 10.19 -1.12 0.55
N VAL A 47 10.81 -0.10 1.13
CA VAL A 47 10.64 1.28 0.67
C VAL A 47 11.50 1.45 -0.58
N SER A 48 10.92 1.93 -1.67
CA SER A 48 11.61 2.20 -2.92
C SER A 48 11.20 3.57 -3.44
N GLN A 49 12.00 4.17 -4.31
CA GLN A 49 11.62 5.41 -4.96
C GLN A 49 10.92 5.07 -6.30
N SER A 50 9.81 5.73 -6.57
CA SER A 50 9.07 5.65 -7.83
C SER A 50 9.77 6.46 -8.91
N SER A 51 9.49 6.15 -10.19
CA SER A 51 10.09 6.87 -11.33
C SER A 51 9.79 8.37 -11.32
N SER A 52 8.76 8.81 -10.61
CA SER A 52 8.44 10.23 -10.40
C SER A 52 9.13 10.86 -9.18
N ASN A 53 10.26 10.31 -8.71
CA ASN A 53 10.97 10.72 -7.48
C ASN A 53 10.15 10.65 -6.18
N LYS A 54 8.93 10.11 -6.22
CA LYS A 54 8.10 9.93 -5.04
C LYS A 54 8.52 8.69 -4.26
N MET A 55 8.47 8.75 -2.94
CA MET A 55 8.70 7.55 -2.13
C MET A 55 7.47 6.63 -2.24
N GLN A 56 7.73 5.34 -2.43
CA GLN A 56 6.73 4.28 -2.49
C GLN A 56 7.12 3.10 -1.59
N VAL A 57 6.11 2.39 -1.09
CA VAL A 57 6.31 1.13 -0.35
C VAL A 57 5.88 -0.02 -1.22
N VAL A 58 6.80 -0.95 -1.44
CA VAL A 58 6.62 -2.16 -2.24
C VAL A 58 6.40 -3.33 -1.30
N ILE A 59 5.28 -4.03 -1.46
CA ILE A 59 4.84 -5.14 -0.61
C ILE A 59 4.69 -6.38 -1.47
N GLN A 60 5.27 -7.50 -1.06
CA GLN A 60 5.07 -8.78 -1.74
C GLN A 60 3.63 -9.29 -1.54
N GLY A 61 3.01 -9.75 -2.62
CA GLY A 61 1.62 -10.23 -2.63
C GLY A 61 0.59 -9.14 -3.01
N ASN A 62 -0.67 -9.56 -3.11
CA ASN A 62 -1.79 -8.63 -3.30
C ASN A 62 -2.37 -8.27 -1.92
N GLN A 63 -1.88 -7.17 -1.35
CA GLN A 63 -2.23 -6.73 0.02
C GLN A 63 -2.99 -5.40 0.05
N ILE A 64 -3.56 -4.98 -1.08
CA ILE A 64 -4.33 -3.72 -1.19
C ILE A 64 -5.42 -3.63 -0.11
N ALA A 65 -6.14 -4.73 0.15
CA ALA A 65 -7.23 -4.76 1.13
C ALA A 65 -6.73 -4.53 2.56
N PHE A 66 -5.61 -5.14 2.93
CA PHE A 66 -5.01 -4.95 4.26
C PHE A 66 -4.44 -3.55 4.41
N VAL A 67 -3.72 -3.05 3.40
CA VAL A 67 -3.20 -1.68 3.37
C VAL A 67 -4.33 -0.67 3.51
N ALA A 68 -5.45 -0.89 2.83
CA ALA A 68 -6.63 -0.05 2.94
C ALA A 68 -7.21 -0.05 4.36
N ASP A 69 -7.31 -1.22 4.98
CA ASP A 69 -7.81 -1.36 6.36
C ASP A 69 -6.87 -0.64 7.34
N LEU A 70 -5.56 -0.86 7.23
CA LEU A 70 -4.53 -0.20 8.04
C LEU A 70 -4.56 1.33 7.88
N LEU A 71 -4.66 1.84 6.65
CA LEU A 71 -4.77 3.27 6.35
C LEU A 71 -6.03 3.89 6.94
N THR A 72 -7.18 3.21 6.82
CA THR A 72 -8.45 3.75 7.31
C THR A 72 -8.65 3.57 8.82
N GLY A 73 -8.06 2.52 9.40
CA GLY A 73 -8.16 2.19 10.81
C GLY A 73 -7.12 2.92 11.65
N LYS A 74 -5.84 2.63 11.41
CA LYS A 74 -4.73 3.19 12.19
C LYS A 74 -4.51 4.67 11.90
N TYR A 75 -4.48 5.02 10.62
CA TYR A 75 -4.18 6.38 10.18
C TYR A 75 -5.41 7.24 9.94
N ARG A 76 -6.62 6.68 10.07
CA ARG A 76 -7.90 7.38 9.81
C ARG A 76 -7.94 8.10 8.46
N ILE A 77 -7.21 7.59 7.48
CA ILE A 77 -7.16 8.18 6.15
C ILE A 77 -8.45 7.83 5.41
N PRO A 78 -9.23 8.81 4.96
CA PRO A 78 -10.46 8.53 4.23
C PRO A 78 -10.14 7.84 2.90
N LYS A 79 -10.93 6.82 2.55
CA LYS A 79 -10.87 6.12 1.26
C LYS A 79 -10.98 7.06 0.05
N LYS A 80 -11.50 8.27 0.25
CA LYS A 80 -11.56 9.34 -0.75
C LYS A 80 -10.18 9.80 -1.24
N TYR A 81 -9.16 9.66 -0.41
CA TYR A 81 -7.77 10.01 -0.76
C TYR A 81 -6.93 8.80 -1.17
N ILE A 82 -7.54 7.62 -1.33
CA ILE A 82 -6.83 6.39 -1.68
C ILE A 82 -7.30 5.94 -3.07
N LYS A 83 -6.45 6.15 -4.08
CA LYS A 83 -6.64 5.65 -5.44
C LYS A 83 -6.17 4.20 -5.56
N GLY A 84 -6.83 3.38 -6.37
CA GLY A 84 -6.39 2.00 -6.63
C GLY A 84 -6.95 0.92 -5.69
N LEU A 85 -7.86 1.29 -4.78
CA LEU A 85 -8.68 0.33 -4.02
C LEU A 85 -9.49 -0.62 -4.92
N GLU A 86 -9.76 -0.22 -6.16
CA GLU A 86 -10.41 -1.02 -7.19
C GLU A 86 -9.62 -2.29 -7.59
N LYS A 87 -8.28 -2.27 -7.42
CA LYS A 87 -7.40 -3.42 -7.66
C LYS A 87 -7.32 -4.36 -6.45
N ALA A 88 -7.96 -4.02 -5.34
CA ALA A 88 -8.08 -4.91 -4.21
C ALA A 88 -8.84 -6.18 -4.62
N PRO A 89 -8.42 -7.37 -4.17
CA PRO A 89 -9.27 -8.54 -4.29
C PRO A 89 -10.54 -8.21 -3.49
N LYS A 90 -11.68 -8.06 -4.18
CA LYS A 90 -12.97 -7.76 -3.56
C LYS A 90 -13.39 -8.91 -2.63
N GLY A 91 -12.90 -8.88 -1.40
CA GLY A 91 -13.25 -9.80 -0.33
C GLY A 91 -14.28 -9.18 0.61
N LYS A 92 -15.55 -9.51 0.37
CA LYS A 92 -16.71 -9.51 1.27
C LYS A 92 -16.73 -8.52 2.45
N ARG A 93 -17.63 -7.53 2.36
CA ARG A 93 -18.43 -7.14 3.53
C ARG A 93 -19.16 -8.40 4.03
N LYS A 94 -18.90 -8.82 5.25
CA LYS A 94 -19.74 -9.73 6.02
C LYS A 94 -19.89 -9.13 7.41
#